data_AF-A0A1S2EZ28-F1
#
_entry.id   AF-A0A1S2EZ28-F1
#
_cell.length_a   1.000
_cell.length_b   1.000
_cell.length_c   1.000
_cell.angle_alpha   90.00
_cell.angle_beta   90.00
_cell.angle_gamma   90.00
#
_symmetry.space_group_name_H-M   'P 1'
#
loop_
_entity.id
_entity.type
_entity.pdbx_description
1 polymer ?
#
loop_
_entity_poly.entity_id
_entity_poly.type
_entity_poly.pdbx_seq_one_letter_code
_entity_poly.pdbx_strand_id
1 'polypeptide(L)'
;MKKIFVLDTNVLLHDPQSIYAFEEHEVIIPAVVLEEIDSKKRNADEIGRNARTVSRLLDGLREQGHLHAGVLLENGGTLKVELNHRSFVKVQELFSEASNDNRILAVALNYKLEEEPKEDGRPVVLVSKDVLVRIKADVLGLTTQDYLSDRTADPSELYPGFSTLKVHPSVIDEFYSYRYLPIKPLQLSYPLYPHEFVILKDEMGTGKSALLHVNEDATRLEPLHLSNEPVWGISARNAQQRMAIELLLNDDIPLVTITGKAGTGKTLLALAAGLSKVEDEHKYKKLLIARPVVPMGKDIGYLPGEKEEKLRPWMQPIYDNLEYLFDTKKSGDIDKILMGLGSIQVEALTYIRGRSIPGQFIIVDEAQNLSRHEVKTIVSRAGEGSKVILMGDPEQIDHPYLDAVSNGLTYVVERFKQENLSGHITLTKGERSKLAQLAADLL
;
A
#
# COMPACT_ATOMS: atom_id res chain seq x y z
N MET A 1 0.41 -5.22 35.43
CA MET A 1 -0.48 -4.19 36.01
C MET A 1 -1.43 -3.73 34.92
N LYS A 2 -2.75 -3.83 35.13
CA LYS A 2 -3.73 -3.46 34.08
C LYS A 2 -3.73 -1.96 33.85
N LYS A 3 -3.78 -1.54 32.58
CA LYS A 3 -3.85 -0.14 32.15
C LYS A 3 -5.25 0.20 31.65
N ILE A 4 -5.55 1.49 31.56
CA ILE A 4 -6.76 2.04 30.94
C ILE A 4 -6.35 2.79 29.68
N PHE A 5 -6.85 2.37 28.52
CA PHE A 5 -6.63 3.03 27.24
C PHE A 5 -7.89 3.79 26.83
N VAL A 6 -7.78 5.09 26.64
CA VAL A 6 -8.87 5.92 26.12
C VAL A 6 -8.64 6.14 24.63
N LEU A 7 -9.58 5.70 23.79
CA LEU A 7 -9.42 5.77 22.34
C LEU A 7 -10.02 7.05 21.77
N ASP A 8 -9.25 7.68 20.89
CA ASP A 8 -9.71 8.73 20.00
C ASP A 8 -10.47 8.13 18.79
N THR A 9 -11.39 8.90 18.23
CA THR A 9 -12.18 8.53 17.04
C THR A 9 -11.31 8.18 15.86
N ASN A 10 -10.22 8.94 15.63
CA ASN A 10 -9.31 8.71 14.50
C ASN A 10 -8.65 7.32 14.55
N VAL A 11 -8.46 6.74 15.73
CA VAL A 11 -7.93 5.38 15.90
C VAL A 11 -8.93 4.36 15.37
N LEU A 12 -10.20 4.47 15.77
CA LEU A 12 -11.28 3.57 15.36
C LEU A 12 -11.65 3.73 13.88
N LEU A 13 -11.59 4.94 13.35
CA LEU A 13 -11.86 5.22 11.94
C LEU A 13 -10.74 4.76 11.02
N HIS A 14 -9.51 4.70 11.50
CA HIS A 14 -8.40 4.13 10.74
C HIS A 14 -8.40 2.59 10.82
N ASP A 15 -8.64 2.03 12.00
CA ASP A 15 -8.62 0.60 12.25
C ASP A 15 -9.78 0.18 13.16
N PRO A 16 -10.85 -0.40 12.59
CA PRO A 16 -12.00 -0.88 13.36
C PRO A 16 -11.66 -1.97 14.38
N GLN A 17 -10.56 -2.72 14.19
CA GLN A 17 -10.15 -3.79 15.09
C GLN A 17 -9.28 -3.29 16.25
N SER A 18 -8.97 -1.99 16.29
CA SER A 18 -8.17 -1.38 17.35
C SER A 18 -8.71 -1.62 18.77
N ILE A 19 -10.02 -1.83 18.93
CA ILE A 19 -10.62 -2.20 20.22
C ILE A 19 -10.03 -3.48 20.83
N TYR A 20 -9.44 -4.36 20.02
CA TYR A 20 -8.81 -5.62 20.45
C TYR A 20 -7.28 -5.54 20.57
N ALA A 21 -6.67 -4.39 20.24
CA ALA A 21 -5.21 -4.25 20.17
C ALA A 21 -4.52 -4.09 21.55
N PHE A 22 -5.29 -4.03 22.63
CA PHE A 22 -4.80 -3.67 23.98
C PHE A 22 -4.74 -4.86 24.95
N GLU A 23 -4.63 -6.09 24.44
CA GLU A 23 -4.41 -7.32 25.24
C GLU A 23 -5.38 -7.43 26.44
N GLU A 24 -4.90 -7.67 27.66
CA GLU A 24 -5.73 -7.85 28.87
C GLU A 24 -6.21 -6.54 29.53
N HIS A 25 -5.97 -5.39 28.87
CA HIS A 25 -6.22 -4.06 29.42
C HIS A 25 -7.66 -3.57 29.23
N GLU A 26 -8.01 -2.49 29.92
CA GLU A 26 -9.33 -1.85 29.79
C GLU A 26 -9.30 -0.79 28.70
N VAL A 27 -10.26 -0.85 27.77
CA VAL A 27 -10.42 0.08 26.65
C VAL A 27 -11.67 0.92 26.89
N ILE A 28 -11.52 2.24 26.87
CA ILE A 28 -12.57 3.22 27.07
C ILE A 28 -12.83 3.95 25.76
N ILE A 29 -14.10 3.96 25.32
CA ILE A 29 -14.58 4.78 24.20
C ILE A 29 -15.45 5.91 24.76
N PRO A 30 -14.99 7.18 24.71
CA PRO A 30 -15.81 8.32 25.05
C PRO A 30 -17.07 8.41 24.18
N ALA A 31 -18.21 8.82 24.72
CA ALA A 31 -19.46 8.87 23.95
C ALA A 31 -19.44 9.86 22.77
N VAL A 32 -18.63 10.93 22.85
CA VAL A 32 -18.40 11.82 21.72
C VAL A 32 -17.83 11.08 20.50
N VAL A 33 -17.02 10.04 20.71
CA VAL A 33 -16.48 9.21 19.63
C VAL A 33 -17.61 8.48 18.89
N LEU A 34 -18.67 8.09 19.59
CA LEU A 34 -19.85 7.48 18.96
C LEU A 34 -20.61 8.47 18.08
N GLU A 35 -20.74 9.72 18.54
CA GLU A 35 -21.35 10.81 17.73
C GLU A 35 -20.56 11.04 16.45
N GLU A 36 -19.22 11.07 16.55
CA GLU A 36 -18.34 11.25 15.40
C GLU A 36 -18.39 10.06 14.44
N ILE A 37 -18.34 8.82 14.95
CA ILE A 37 -18.52 7.60 14.15
C ILE A 37 -19.84 7.67 13.38
N ASP A 38 -20.95 8.05 14.04
CA ASP A 38 -22.26 8.12 13.39
C ASP A 38 -22.28 9.15 12.26
N SER A 39 -21.66 10.32 12.47
CA SER A 39 -21.54 11.36 11.44
C SER A 39 -20.78 10.87 10.20
N LYS A 40 -19.77 10.01 10.39
CA LYS A 40 -18.89 9.52 9.31
C LYS A 40 -19.46 8.33 8.55
N LYS A 41 -20.48 7.63 9.06
CA LYS A 41 -21.11 6.47 8.37
C LYS A 41 -21.65 6.78 6.97
N ARG A 42 -21.98 8.06 6.71
CA ARG A 42 -22.54 8.53 5.43
C ARG A 42 -21.49 8.59 4.31
N ASN A 43 -20.21 8.56 4.65
CA ASN A 43 -19.14 8.64 3.66
C ASN A 43 -19.08 7.35 2.84
N ALA A 44 -18.84 7.50 1.54
CA ALA A 44 -18.66 6.39 0.61
C ALA A 44 -17.23 5.82 0.60
N ASP A 45 -16.32 6.45 1.35
CA ASP A 45 -14.89 6.12 1.45
C ASP A 45 -14.58 5.06 2.53
N GLU A 46 -13.29 4.80 2.72
CA GLU A 46 -12.77 3.87 3.73
C GLU A 46 -13.14 4.30 5.16
N ILE A 47 -13.11 5.60 5.45
CA ILE A 47 -13.51 6.15 6.75
C ILE A 47 -14.98 5.81 7.05
N GLY A 48 -15.88 5.99 6.09
CA GLY A 48 -17.29 5.65 6.25
C GLY A 48 -17.56 4.15 6.34
N ARG A 49 -16.75 3.31 5.68
CA ARG A 49 -16.77 1.85 5.86
C ARG A 49 -16.30 1.45 7.26
N ASN A 50 -15.21 2.04 7.74
CA ASN A 50 -14.64 1.75 9.04
C ASN A 50 -15.59 2.19 10.15
N ALA A 51 -16.20 3.38 10.03
CA ALA A 51 -17.27 3.83 10.91
C ALA A 51 -18.45 2.84 11.00
N ARG A 52 -18.92 2.32 9.85
CA ARG A 52 -19.96 1.28 9.81
C ARG A 52 -19.49 -0.04 10.44
N THR A 53 -18.23 -0.39 10.29
CA THR A 53 -17.64 -1.62 10.86
C THR A 53 -17.53 -1.51 12.38
N VAL A 54 -16.98 -0.41 12.90
CA VAL A 54 -16.94 -0.12 14.34
C VAL A 54 -18.34 -0.15 14.93
N SER A 55 -19.32 0.48 14.26
CA SER A 55 -20.71 0.46 14.72
C SER A 55 -21.29 -0.95 14.81
N ARG A 56 -20.95 -1.87 13.88
CA ARG A 56 -21.40 -3.27 13.95
C ARG A 56 -20.69 -4.03 15.07
N LEU A 57 -19.39 -3.80 15.27
CA LEU A 57 -18.63 -4.42 16.36
C LEU A 57 -19.20 -4.01 17.72
N LEU A 58 -19.46 -2.71 17.92
CA LEU A 58 -20.07 -2.19 19.13
C LEU A 58 -21.48 -2.74 19.36
N ASP A 59 -22.30 -2.86 18.32
CA ASP A 59 -23.64 -3.45 18.44
C ASP A 59 -23.57 -4.94 18.80
N GLY A 60 -22.63 -5.70 18.23
CA GLY A 60 -22.38 -7.10 18.63
C GLY A 60 -21.91 -7.23 20.08
N LEU A 61 -21.03 -6.35 20.56
CA LEU A 61 -20.58 -6.36 21.96
C LEU A 61 -21.70 -5.97 22.94
N ARG A 62 -22.63 -5.11 22.51
CA ARG A 62 -23.83 -4.77 23.29
C ARG A 62 -24.77 -5.97 23.49
N GLU A 63 -24.76 -6.97 22.62
CA GLU A 63 -25.53 -8.20 22.81
C GLU A 63 -24.91 -9.09 23.90
N GLN A 64 -23.61 -8.98 24.15
CA GLN A 64 -22.87 -9.77 25.15
C GLN A 64 -22.90 -9.15 26.55
N GLY A 65 -23.28 -7.88 26.67
CA GLY A 65 -23.37 -7.18 27.95
C GLY A 65 -23.65 -5.69 27.80
N HIS A 66 -23.62 -4.97 28.93
CA HIS A 66 -23.87 -3.54 28.92
C HIS A 66 -22.56 -2.76 28.71
N LEU A 67 -22.40 -2.13 27.54
CA LEU A 67 -21.19 -1.36 27.19
C LEU A 67 -20.81 -0.28 28.22
N HIS A 68 -21.77 0.31 28.95
CA HIS A 68 -21.47 1.30 30.00
C HIS A 68 -20.89 0.67 31.28
N ALA A 69 -21.14 -0.61 31.53
CA ALA A 69 -20.65 -1.36 32.68
C ALA A 69 -19.32 -2.10 32.39
N GLY A 70 -18.91 -2.15 31.12
CA GLY A 70 -17.77 -2.94 30.65
C GLY A 70 -18.20 -4.30 30.12
N VAL A 71 -17.72 -4.66 28.93
CA VAL A 71 -17.92 -5.97 28.30
C VAL A 71 -16.56 -6.66 28.15
N LEU A 72 -16.50 -7.95 28.47
CA LEU A 72 -15.28 -8.75 28.34
C LEU A 72 -15.00 -9.01 26.85
N LEU A 73 -13.76 -8.77 26.42
CA LEU A 73 -13.29 -9.04 25.07
C LEU A 73 -12.64 -10.42 24.99
N GLU A 74 -12.58 -11.00 23.79
CA GLU A 74 -12.03 -12.35 23.56
C GLU A 74 -10.54 -12.47 23.94
N ASN A 75 -9.80 -11.36 23.88
CA ASN A 75 -8.39 -11.27 24.25
C ASN A 75 -8.16 -11.13 25.77
N GLY A 76 -9.21 -11.17 26.59
CA GLY A 76 -9.13 -11.05 28.06
C GLY A 76 -9.19 -9.61 28.59
N GLY A 77 -9.24 -8.61 27.71
CA GLY A 77 -9.47 -7.20 28.05
C GLY A 77 -10.95 -6.86 28.28
N THR A 78 -11.24 -5.60 28.58
CA THR A 78 -12.62 -5.12 28.76
C THR A 78 -12.88 -3.83 27.98
N LEU A 79 -14.00 -3.74 27.27
CA LEU A 79 -14.42 -2.53 26.57
C LEU A 79 -15.56 -1.82 27.31
N LYS A 80 -15.40 -0.52 27.56
CA LYS A 80 -16.42 0.33 28.18
C LYS A 80 -16.69 1.60 27.36
N VAL A 81 -17.95 1.95 27.18
CA VAL A 81 -18.37 3.25 26.63
C VAL A 81 -18.62 4.23 27.77
N GLU A 82 -17.90 5.35 27.78
CA GLU A 82 -18.00 6.38 28.83
C GLU A 82 -18.86 7.56 28.38
N LEU A 83 -20.02 7.73 29.01
CA LEU A 83 -21.03 8.72 28.61
C LEU A 83 -20.76 10.12 29.16
N ASN A 84 -20.43 10.23 30.44
CA ASN A 84 -20.46 11.52 31.16
C ASN A 84 -19.64 11.45 32.45
N HIS A 85 -18.37 11.06 32.37
CA HIS A 85 -17.51 10.94 33.54
C HIS A 85 -17.71 12.13 34.51
N ARG A 86 -17.97 11.83 35.79
CA ARG A 86 -18.74 12.64 36.76
C ARG A 86 -18.28 14.09 37.03
N SER A 87 -17.17 14.54 36.46
CA SER A 87 -16.53 15.82 36.76
C SER A 87 -16.35 16.73 35.53
N PHE A 88 -17.34 16.76 34.62
CA PHE A 88 -17.34 17.70 33.48
C PHE A 88 -17.13 19.16 33.92
N VAL A 89 -17.59 19.52 35.12
CA VAL A 89 -17.48 20.88 35.69
C VAL A 89 -16.04 21.28 36.04
N LYS A 90 -15.20 20.37 36.55
CA LYS A 90 -13.80 20.68 36.91
C LYS A 90 -12.88 20.81 35.71
N VAL A 91 -13.22 20.12 34.62
CA VAL A 91 -12.41 20.10 33.40
C VAL A 91 -12.83 21.20 32.42
N GLN A 92 -14.09 21.68 32.49
CA GLN A 92 -14.53 22.86 31.73
C GLN A 92 -13.71 24.13 32.01
N GLU A 93 -13.19 24.30 33.24
CA GLU A 93 -12.32 25.43 33.57
C GLU A 93 -10.99 25.43 32.79
N LEU A 94 -10.56 24.27 32.28
CA LEU A 94 -9.33 24.09 31.51
C LEU A 94 -9.52 24.29 29.99
N PHE A 95 -10.77 24.26 29.50
CA PHE A 95 -11.07 24.35 28.06
C PHE A 95 -12.01 25.51 27.77
N SER A 96 -11.50 26.52 27.08
CA SER A 96 -12.24 27.73 26.67
C SER A 96 -13.30 27.50 25.58
N GLU A 97 -13.21 26.41 24.82
CA GLU A 97 -14.17 26.03 23.77
C GLU A 97 -14.55 24.54 23.84
N ALA A 98 -15.82 24.24 23.55
CA ALA A 98 -16.34 22.88 23.50
C ALA A 98 -16.07 22.24 22.13
N SER A 99 -14.88 21.64 21.95
CA SER A 99 -14.57 20.76 20.81
C SER A 99 -14.72 19.29 21.19
N ASN A 100 -14.89 18.42 20.18
CA ASN A 100 -14.95 16.98 20.39
C ASN A 100 -13.64 16.42 20.96
N ASP A 101 -12.49 16.90 20.47
CA ASP A 101 -11.17 16.56 21.04
C ASP A 101 -11.11 16.88 22.54
N ASN A 102 -11.61 18.06 22.95
CA ASN A 102 -11.58 18.47 24.35
C ASN A 102 -12.48 17.56 25.21
N ARG A 103 -13.59 17.06 24.66
CA ARG A 103 -14.45 16.05 25.33
C ARG A 103 -13.73 14.72 25.50
N ILE A 104 -12.95 14.26 24.51
CA ILE A 104 -12.12 13.05 24.60
C ILE A 104 -11.03 13.22 25.67
N LEU A 105 -10.31 14.35 25.62
CA LEU A 105 -9.28 14.70 26.59
C LEU A 105 -9.84 14.76 28.02
N ALA A 106 -11.04 15.32 28.18
CA ALA A 106 -11.69 15.40 29.48
C ALA A 106 -12.00 14.02 30.08
N VAL A 107 -12.40 13.04 29.26
CA VAL A 107 -12.61 11.67 29.74
C VAL A 107 -11.29 11.07 30.20
N ALA A 108 -10.23 11.16 29.41
CA ALA A 108 -8.91 10.64 29.78
C ALA A 108 -8.36 11.29 31.06
N LEU A 109 -8.47 12.62 31.16
CA LEU A 109 -7.99 13.37 32.33
C LEU A 109 -8.76 12.97 33.60
N ASN A 110 -10.07 12.80 33.51
CA ASN A 110 -10.87 12.39 34.66
C ASN A 110 -10.52 10.98 35.16
N TYR A 111 -10.32 10.01 34.26
CA TYR A 111 -9.83 8.69 34.65
C TYR A 111 -8.47 8.79 35.34
N LYS A 112 -7.56 9.62 34.81
CA LYS A 112 -6.24 9.81 35.42
C LYS A 112 -6.37 10.36 36.85
N LEU A 113 -7.16 11.42 37.04
CA LEU A 113 -7.37 12.06 38.34
C LEU A 113 -8.04 11.12 39.36
N GLU A 114 -8.87 10.18 38.91
CA GLU A 114 -9.49 9.18 39.79
C GLU A 114 -8.54 8.04 40.16
N GLU A 115 -7.66 7.62 39.25
CA GLU A 115 -6.72 6.52 39.48
C GLU A 115 -5.47 6.97 40.26
N GLU A 116 -4.99 8.21 40.06
CA GLU A 116 -3.79 8.76 40.70
C GLU A 116 -3.74 8.69 42.25
N PRO A 117 -4.84 8.92 43.00
CA PRO A 117 -4.82 8.82 44.47
C PRO A 117 -4.97 7.38 45.01
N LYS A 118 -5.18 6.36 44.17
CA LYS A 118 -5.40 4.98 44.61
C LYS A 118 -4.05 4.26 44.84
N GLU A 119 -3.95 3.44 45.89
CA GLU A 119 -2.75 2.62 46.15
C GLU A 119 -2.43 1.64 45.01
N ASP A 120 -3.46 1.10 44.35
CA ASP A 120 -3.37 0.26 43.14
C ASP A 120 -3.88 1.00 41.88
N GLY A 121 -3.60 2.31 41.79
CA GLY A 121 -4.04 3.16 40.69
C GLY A 121 -3.54 2.71 39.32
N ARG A 122 -4.43 2.59 38.34
CA ARG A 122 -4.10 2.11 37.00
C ARG A 122 -3.61 3.25 36.09
N PRO A 123 -2.50 3.06 35.35
CA PRO A 123 -2.06 4.05 34.38
C PRO A 123 -3.11 4.28 33.29
N VAL A 124 -3.39 5.55 33.00
CA VAL A 124 -4.33 5.98 31.97
C VAL A 124 -3.55 6.52 30.77
N VAL A 125 -3.82 5.97 29.60
CA VAL A 125 -3.12 6.29 28.36
C VAL A 125 -4.14 6.72 27.31
N LEU A 126 -3.99 7.93 26.78
CA LEU A 126 -4.75 8.38 25.61
C LEU A 126 -4.11 7.85 24.34
N VAL A 127 -4.88 7.18 23.50
CA VAL A 127 -4.43 6.67 22.21
C VAL A 127 -5.07 7.51 21.11
N SER A 128 -4.24 8.21 20.35
CA SER A 128 -4.68 9.06 19.24
C SER A 128 -3.66 9.00 18.11
N LYS A 129 -4.12 9.14 16.86
CA LYS A 129 -3.27 9.34 15.69
C LYS A 129 -2.98 10.82 15.41
N ASP A 130 -3.71 11.74 16.03
CA ASP A 130 -3.57 13.18 15.81
C ASP A 130 -2.49 13.77 16.73
N VAL A 131 -1.45 14.34 16.12
CA VAL A 131 -0.35 14.99 16.83
C VAL A 131 -0.84 16.13 17.71
N LEU A 132 -1.82 16.93 17.25
CA LEU A 132 -2.34 18.07 18.02
C LEU A 132 -3.13 17.62 19.25
N VAL A 133 -3.90 16.53 19.15
CA VAL A 133 -4.60 15.94 20.29
C VAL A 133 -3.58 15.42 21.31
N ARG A 134 -2.51 14.75 20.85
CA ARG A 134 -1.42 14.28 21.73
C ARG A 134 -0.67 15.43 22.40
N ILE A 135 -0.39 16.52 21.69
CA ILE A 135 0.24 17.73 22.27
C ILE A 135 -0.65 18.34 23.35
N LYS A 136 -1.96 18.51 23.09
CA LYS A 136 -2.90 19.02 24.10
C LYS A 136 -2.95 18.13 25.34
N ALA A 137 -2.97 16.81 25.15
CA ALA A 137 -2.94 15.84 26.23
C ALA A 137 -1.64 15.93 27.05
N ASP A 138 -0.50 16.09 26.41
CA ASP A 138 0.80 16.27 27.09
C ASP A 138 0.83 17.54 27.95
N VAL A 139 0.29 18.66 27.44
CA VAL A 139 0.13 19.90 28.24
C VAL A 139 -0.75 19.69 29.47
N LEU A 140 -1.73 18.78 29.41
CA LEU A 140 -2.60 18.40 30.53
C LEU A 140 -1.98 17.31 31.43
N GLY A 141 -0.74 16.89 31.15
CA GLY A 141 -0.02 15.86 31.88
C GLY A 141 -0.54 14.44 31.63
N LEU A 142 -1.33 14.20 30.58
CA LEU A 142 -1.79 12.87 30.22
C LEU A 142 -0.70 12.08 29.50
N THR A 143 -0.55 10.80 29.84
CA THR A 143 0.28 9.89 29.04
C THR A 143 -0.43 9.63 27.71
N THR A 144 0.29 9.78 26.60
CA THR A 144 -0.25 9.54 25.26
C THR A 144 0.53 8.47 24.51
N GLN A 145 -0.14 7.77 23.61
CA GLN A 145 0.47 6.83 22.67
C GLN A 145 -0.07 7.08 21.26
N ASP A 146 0.82 6.97 20.28
CA ASP A 146 0.43 6.89 18.87
C ASP A 146 -0.09 5.49 18.55
N TYR A 147 -1.17 5.40 17.78
CA TYR A 147 -1.70 4.10 17.38
C TYR A 147 -1.02 3.60 16.11
N LEU A 148 -0.10 2.66 16.29
CA LEU A 148 0.72 2.07 15.23
C LEU A 148 0.27 0.63 14.92
N SER A 149 -0.95 0.42 14.40
CA SER A 149 -1.38 -0.95 14.03
C SER A 149 -0.87 -1.44 12.69
N ASP A 150 -0.42 -0.54 11.83
CA ASP A 150 0.22 -0.89 10.56
C ASP A 150 1.21 0.21 10.19
N ARG A 151 2.34 0.28 10.88
CA ARG A 151 3.54 0.68 10.14
C ARG A 151 3.94 -0.53 9.29
N THR A 152 3.50 -0.55 8.03
CA THR A 152 4.48 -0.94 7.01
C THR A 152 5.64 0.04 7.15
N ALA A 153 6.85 -0.42 6.90
CA ALA A 153 8.06 0.34 7.21
C ALA A 153 8.02 1.78 6.62
N ASP A 154 8.87 2.68 7.12
CA ASP A 154 9.08 3.99 6.48
C ASP A 154 9.21 3.80 4.95
N PRO A 155 8.74 4.70 4.06
CA PRO A 155 8.87 4.51 2.61
C PRO A 155 10.29 4.16 2.15
N SER A 156 11.29 4.63 2.90
CA SER A 156 12.72 4.32 2.72
C SER A 156 13.15 2.91 3.17
N GLU A 157 12.32 2.22 3.95
CA GLU A 157 12.50 0.86 4.48
C GLU A 157 11.60 -0.18 3.79
N LEU A 158 10.81 0.22 2.79
CA LEU A 158 9.99 -0.72 2.02
C LEU A 158 10.86 -1.77 1.33
N TYR A 159 10.37 -3.01 1.33
CA TYR A 159 11.03 -4.11 0.65
C TYR A 159 11.34 -3.74 -0.80
N PRO A 160 12.61 -3.60 -1.21
CA PRO A 160 12.95 -3.04 -2.52
C PRO A 160 12.84 -4.06 -3.66
N GLY A 161 12.64 -5.35 -3.34
CA GLY A 161 12.63 -6.44 -4.32
C GLY A 161 14.03 -6.88 -4.78
N PHE A 162 15.08 -6.27 -4.24
CA PHE A 162 16.46 -6.68 -4.52
C PHE A 162 17.41 -6.41 -3.36
N SER A 163 18.44 -7.23 -3.23
CA SER A 163 19.53 -7.05 -2.27
C SER A 163 20.90 -7.03 -2.96
N THR A 164 21.89 -6.42 -2.30
CA THR A 164 23.29 -6.46 -2.77
C THR A 164 24.13 -7.24 -1.78
N LEU A 165 24.73 -8.33 -2.25
CA LEU A 165 25.62 -9.17 -1.45
C LEU A 165 27.07 -8.92 -1.86
N LYS A 166 27.93 -8.72 -0.87
CA LYS A 166 29.37 -8.74 -1.07
C LYS A 166 29.88 -10.15 -0.84
N VAL A 167 30.56 -10.72 -1.82
CA VAL A 167 31.05 -12.11 -1.78
C VAL A 167 32.47 -12.18 -2.32
N HIS A 168 33.19 -13.22 -1.91
CA HIS A 168 34.51 -13.52 -2.47
C HIS A 168 34.41 -13.78 -3.99
N PRO A 169 35.39 -13.36 -4.83
CA PRO A 169 35.36 -13.52 -6.28
C PRO A 169 35.07 -14.95 -6.75
N SER A 170 35.54 -15.95 -6.00
CA SER A 170 35.34 -17.36 -6.32
C SER A 170 33.88 -17.78 -6.34
N VAL A 171 33.02 -17.14 -5.53
CA VAL A 171 31.57 -17.39 -5.50
C VAL A 171 30.92 -16.93 -6.81
N ILE A 172 31.39 -15.80 -7.35
CA ILE A 172 30.93 -15.27 -8.64
C ILE A 172 31.41 -16.17 -9.78
N ASP A 173 32.66 -16.65 -9.72
CA ASP A 173 33.22 -17.58 -10.70
C ASP A 173 32.50 -18.95 -10.67
N GLU A 174 32.16 -19.43 -9.48
CA GLU A 174 31.34 -20.63 -9.26
C GLU A 174 29.96 -20.47 -9.91
N PHE A 175 29.28 -19.34 -9.66
CA PHE A 175 28.00 -19.04 -10.30
C PHE A 175 28.09 -19.03 -11.83
N TYR A 176 29.10 -18.38 -12.42
CA TYR A 176 29.25 -18.38 -13.88
C TYR A 176 29.52 -19.77 -14.46
N SER A 177 30.13 -20.66 -13.67
CA SER A 177 30.44 -22.03 -14.07
C SER A 177 29.22 -22.96 -13.96
N TYR A 178 28.51 -22.91 -12.84
CA TYR A 178 27.41 -23.84 -12.55
C TYR A 178 26.02 -23.31 -12.90
N ARG A 179 25.88 -22.01 -13.12
CA ARG A 179 24.60 -21.32 -13.43
C ARG A 179 23.55 -21.44 -12.31
N TYR A 180 23.97 -21.70 -11.08
CA TYR A 180 23.16 -21.52 -9.87
C TYR A 180 24.08 -21.37 -8.65
N LEU A 181 23.53 -20.87 -7.55
CA LEU A 181 24.22 -20.77 -6.27
C LEU A 181 23.29 -21.15 -5.11
N PRO A 182 23.60 -22.16 -4.29
CA PRO A 182 22.79 -22.46 -3.10
C PRO A 182 22.83 -21.30 -2.09
N ILE A 183 21.69 -20.97 -1.47
CA ILE A 183 21.60 -19.86 -0.50
C ILE A 183 22.18 -20.27 0.87
N LYS A 184 21.95 -21.52 1.31
CA LYS A 184 22.40 -22.02 2.63
C LYS A 184 23.89 -21.76 2.94
N PRO A 185 24.84 -22.06 2.02
CA PRO A 185 26.26 -21.80 2.25
C PRO A 185 26.65 -20.33 2.41
N LEU A 186 25.80 -19.39 1.97
CA LEU A 186 26.07 -17.95 2.06
C LEU A 186 25.93 -17.39 3.48
N GLN A 187 25.32 -18.13 4.42
CA GLN A 187 25.18 -17.74 5.83
C GLN A 187 24.65 -16.30 6.04
N LEU A 188 23.65 -15.91 5.26
CA LEU A 188 23.06 -14.58 5.34
C LEU A 188 22.36 -14.37 6.70
N SER A 189 22.47 -13.16 7.25
CA SER A 189 21.81 -12.77 8.51
C SER A 189 20.31 -12.49 8.36
N TYR A 190 19.80 -12.52 7.13
CA TYR A 190 18.42 -12.26 6.78
C TYR A 190 17.95 -13.29 5.73
N PRO A 191 16.65 -13.60 5.69
CA PRO A 191 16.09 -14.43 4.64
C PRO A 191 16.06 -13.68 3.31
N LEU A 192 16.28 -14.40 2.22
CA LEU A 192 15.92 -13.96 0.88
C LEU A 192 14.54 -14.52 0.54
N TYR A 193 13.74 -13.75 -0.20
CA TYR A 193 12.40 -14.16 -0.57
C TYR A 193 12.30 -14.70 -2.01
N PRO A 194 11.26 -15.49 -2.34
CA PRO A 194 11.02 -15.92 -3.72
C PRO A 194 11.02 -14.74 -4.69
N HIS A 195 11.66 -14.93 -5.85
CA HIS A 195 11.76 -13.92 -6.93
C HIS A 195 12.49 -12.62 -6.53
N GLU A 196 13.10 -12.54 -5.34
CA GLU A 196 13.97 -11.43 -4.97
C GLU A 196 15.21 -11.40 -5.87
N PHE A 197 15.61 -10.23 -6.35
CA PHE A 197 16.84 -10.08 -7.11
C PHE A 197 18.06 -9.93 -6.22
N VAL A 198 19.18 -10.51 -6.63
CA VAL A 198 20.44 -10.41 -5.91
C VAL A 198 21.52 -9.85 -6.83
N ILE A 199 22.15 -8.76 -6.40
CA ILE A 199 23.34 -8.21 -7.01
C ILE A 199 24.55 -8.72 -6.23
N LEU A 200 25.29 -9.67 -6.78
CA LEU A 200 26.59 -10.04 -6.24
C LEU A 200 27.61 -8.97 -6.64
N LYS A 201 28.36 -8.48 -5.66
CA LYS A 201 29.52 -7.63 -5.86
C LYS A 201 30.72 -8.29 -5.21
N ASP A 202 31.84 -8.24 -5.90
CA ASP A 202 33.10 -8.66 -5.31
C ASP A 202 33.49 -7.78 -4.12
N GLU A 203 33.81 -8.41 -2.99
CA GLU A 203 34.34 -7.75 -1.80
C GLU A 203 35.81 -7.32 -1.92
N MET A 204 36.59 -7.95 -2.80
CA MET A 204 38.02 -7.69 -3.02
C MET A 204 38.30 -6.55 -4.02
N GLY A 205 37.26 -5.94 -4.60
CA GLY A 205 37.38 -4.76 -5.46
C GLY A 205 37.87 -5.03 -6.89
N THR A 206 37.83 -6.28 -7.38
CA THR A 206 38.18 -6.66 -8.76
C THR A 206 37.17 -6.16 -9.80
N GLY A 207 36.00 -5.68 -9.37
CA GLY A 207 34.93 -5.22 -10.25
C GLY A 207 34.01 -6.33 -10.78
N LYS A 208 34.25 -7.60 -10.41
CA LYS A 208 33.33 -8.70 -10.72
C LYS A 208 31.96 -8.46 -10.06
N SER A 209 30.90 -8.69 -10.83
CA SER A 209 29.53 -8.63 -10.34
C SER A 209 28.66 -9.60 -11.13
N ALA A 210 27.55 -10.01 -10.52
CA ALA A 210 26.53 -10.82 -11.17
C ALA A 210 25.15 -10.34 -10.73
N LEU A 211 24.17 -10.47 -11.62
CA LEU A 211 22.76 -10.21 -11.35
C LEU A 211 22.02 -11.55 -11.42
N LEU A 212 21.31 -11.88 -10.36
CA LEU A 212 20.62 -13.15 -10.14
C LEU A 212 19.21 -12.88 -9.60
N HIS A 213 18.37 -13.91 -9.57
CA HIS A 213 17.14 -13.93 -8.79
C HIS A 213 17.08 -15.17 -7.90
N VAL A 214 16.28 -15.09 -6.85
CA VAL A 214 15.97 -16.21 -5.98
C VAL A 214 14.89 -17.07 -6.65
N ASN A 215 15.06 -18.39 -6.59
CA ASN A 215 14.06 -19.33 -7.13
C ASN A 215 12.78 -19.36 -6.27
N GLU A 216 11.71 -19.98 -6.79
CA GLU A 216 10.38 -20.05 -6.16
C GLU A 216 10.39 -20.59 -4.71
N ASP A 217 11.28 -21.53 -4.40
CA ASP A 217 11.39 -22.16 -3.07
C ASP A 217 12.33 -21.41 -2.11
N ALA A 218 12.92 -20.30 -2.53
CA ALA A 218 13.93 -19.55 -1.77
C ALA A 218 15.14 -20.39 -1.29
N THR A 219 15.61 -21.32 -2.12
CA THR A 219 16.73 -22.24 -1.78
C THR A 219 18.01 -21.96 -2.55
N ARG A 220 17.92 -21.37 -3.75
CA ARG A 220 19.05 -21.08 -4.62
C ARG A 220 18.86 -19.80 -5.43
N LEU A 221 19.98 -19.22 -5.84
CA LEU A 221 20.05 -18.12 -6.79
C LEU A 221 20.27 -18.65 -8.20
N GLU A 222 19.56 -18.09 -9.16
CA GLU A 222 19.56 -18.46 -10.57
C GLU A 222 19.86 -17.24 -11.45
N PRO A 223 20.45 -17.44 -12.64
CA PRO A 223 20.63 -16.35 -13.60
C PRO A 223 19.27 -15.86 -14.07
N LEU A 224 19.17 -14.57 -14.39
CA LEU A 224 18.02 -14.05 -15.13
C LEU A 224 17.87 -14.83 -16.45
N HIS A 225 16.64 -15.22 -16.75
CA HIS A 225 16.30 -16.02 -17.92
C HIS A 225 16.37 -15.19 -19.20
N LEU A 226 16.05 -13.90 -19.13
CA LEU A 226 15.94 -13.07 -20.32
C LEU A 226 17.29 -12.49 -20.78
N SER A 227 17.48 -12.55 -22.09
CA SER A 227 18.54 -11.84 -22.80
C SER A 227 18.35 -10.33 -22.66
N ASN A 228 19.39 -9.53 -22.94
CA ASN A 228 19.29 -8.07 -22.98
C ASN A 228 18.56 -7.58 -24.26
N GLU A 229 17.70 -8.41 -24.85
CA GLU A 229 16.97 -8.07 -26.07
C GLU A 229 15.89 -7.02 -25.78
N PRO A 230 15.63 -6.10 -26.72
CA PRO A 230 14.53 -5.15 -26.59
C PRO A 230 13.19 -5.87 -26.60
N VAL A 231 12.32 -5.54 -25.65
CA VAL A 231 10.92 -5.99 -25.61
C VAL A 231 10.07 -4.91 -26.26
N TRP A 232 9.41 -5.21 -27.38
CA TRP A 232 8.61 -4.23 -28.12
C TRP A 232 9.37 -2.92 -28.42
N GLY A 233 10.66 -3.06 -28.78
CA GLY A 233 11.55 -1.92 -29.06
C GLY A 233 12.14 -1.22 -27.83
N ILE A 234 11.79 -1.66 -26.61
CA ILE A 234 12.27 -1.08 -25.35
C ILE A 234 13.38 -1.93 -24.74
N SER A 235 14.57 -1.36 -24.59
CA SER A 235 15.69 -1.97 -23.87
C SER A 235 15.82 -1.41 -22.45
N ALA A 236 16.11 -2.28 -21.48
CA ALA A 236 16.46 -1.87 -20.13
C ALA A 236 17.76 -1.03 -20.13
N ARG A 237 17.73 0.13 -19.46
CA ARG A 237 18.87 1.05 -19.36
C ARG A 237 19.70 0.86 -18.10
N ASN A 238 19.13 0.18 -17.09
CA ASN A 238 19.80 -0.10 -15.83
C ASN A 238 19.34 -1.47 -15.27
N ALA A 239 20.02 -1.93 -14.21
CA ALA A 239 19.76 -3.24 -13.62
C ALA A 239 18.32 -3.39 -13.11
N GLN A 240 17.73 -2.34 -12.53
CA GLN A 240 16.38 -2.39 -11.98
C GLN A 240 15.33 -2.54 -13.08
N GLN A 241 15.51 -1.85 -14.22
CA GLN A 241 14.63 -2.07 -15.38
C GLN A 241 14.76 -3.48 -15.95
N ARG A 242 15.96 -4.06 -15.93
CA ARG A 242 16.17 -5.45 -16.33
C ARG A 242 15.45 -6.42 -15.40
N MET A 243 15.55 -6.21 -14.08
CA MET A 243 14.80 -6.96 -13.07
C MET A 243 13.27 -6.83 -13.28
N ALA A 244 12.78 -5.63 -13.60
CA ALA A 244 11.37 -5.42 -13.88
C ALA A 244 10.88 -6.19 -15.11
N ILE A 245 11.64 -6.15 -16.23
CA ILE A 245 11.31 -6.91 -17.43
C ILE A 245 11.28 -8.42 -17.14
N GLU A 246 12.22 -8.92 -16.33
CA GLU A 246 12.24 -10.32 -15.88
C GLU A 246 10.94 -10.72 -15.18
N LEU A 247 10.49 -9.94 -14.20
CA LEU A 247 9.23 -10.21 -13.50
C LEU A 247 8.01 -10.10 -14.44
N LEU A 248 8.01 -9.12 -15.34
CA LEU A 248 6.89 -8.86 -16.23
C LEU A 248 6.70 -9.96 -17.29
N LEU A 249 7.79 -10.56 -17.77
CA LEU A 249 7.74 -11.60 -18.79
C LEU A 249 7.72 -13.03 -18.24
N ASN A 250 8.00 -13.24 -16.95
CA ASN A 250 7.87 -14.54 -16.30
C ASN A 250 6.38 -14.90 -16.09
N ASP A 251 5.90 -15.95 -16.76
CA ASP A 251 4.49 -16.36 -16.70
C ASP A 251 4.10 -17.11 -15.42
N ASP A 252 5.07 -17.59 -14.65
CA ASP A 252 4.86 -18.31 -13.39
C ASP A 252 4.59 -17.36 -12.21
N ILE A 253 4.77 -16.05 -12.43
CA ILE A 253 4.54 -15.00 -11.42
C ILE A 253 3.24 -14.24 -11.77
N PRO A 254 2.06 -14.66 -11.28
CA PRO A 254 0.79 -14.04 -11.64
C PRO A 254 0.60 -12.64 -11.01
N LEU A 255 1.30 -12.29 -9.94
CA LEU A 255 1.22 -10.96 -9.32
C LEU A 255 2.57 -10.26 -9.36
N VAL A 256 2.65 -9.11 -10.03
CA VAL A 256 3.86 -8.28 -10.05
C VAL A 256 3.54 -6.92 -9.48
N THR A 257 4.41 -6.41 -8.61
CA THR A 257 4.33 -5.05 -8.07
C THR A 257 5.57 -4.26 -8.48
N ILE A 258 5.39 -3.06 -9.01
CA ILE A 258 6.49 -2.18 -9.42
C ILE A 258 6.31 -0.80 -8.78
N THR A 259 7.17 -0.45 -7.84
CA THR A 259 7.20 0.87 -7.22
C THR A 259 8.34 1.70 -7.79
N GLY A 260 8.29 3.02 -7.62
CA GLY A 260 9.41 3.90 -7.92
C GLY A 260 8.98 5.27 -8.37
N LYS A 261 9.93 6.20 -8.43
CA LYS A 261 9.66 7.61 -8.76
C LYS A 261 9.10 7.82 -10.17
N ALA A 262 8.48 8.96 -10.42
CA ALA A 262 8.10 9.37 -11.77
C ALA A 262 9.31 9.39 -12.72
N GLY A 263 9.18 8.77 -13.91
CA GLY A 263 10.25 8.76 -14.92
C GLY A 263 11.25 7.61 -14.84
N THR A 264 11.02 6.62 -13.98
CA THR A 264 11.81 5.38 -13.92
C THR A 264 11.44 4.35 -14.99
N GLY A 265 10.38 4.62 -15.77
CA GLY A 265 9.96 3.81 -16.91
C GLY A 265 8.94 2.72 -16.61
N LYS A 266 8.38 2.67 -15.39
CA LYS A 266 7.41 1.64 -14.95
C LYS A 266 6.35 1.36 -16.02
N THR A 267 5.50 2.34 -16.34
CA THR A 267 4.35 2.18 -17.25
C THR A 267 4.79 1.72 -18.64
N LEU A 268 5.87 2.29 -19.17
CA LEU A 268 6.41 1.92 -20.48
C LEU A 268 6.87 0.45 -20.53
N LEU A 269 7.60 0.00 -19.51
CA LEU A 269 8.06 -1.39 -19.41
C LEU A 269 6.90 -2.38 -19.31
N ALA A 270 5.90 -2.07 -18.47
CA ALA A 270 4.72 -2.93 -18.30
C ALA A 270 3.89 -2.99 -19.58
N LEU A 271 3.70 -1.87 -20.29
CA LEU A 271 3.01 -1.84 -21.58
C LEU A 271 3.76 -2.65 -22.64
N ALA A 272 5.08 -2.49 -22.76
CA ALA A 272 5.88 -3.25 -23.71
C ALA A 272 5.81 -4.77 -23.45
N ALA A 273 5.91 -5.19 -22.19
CA ALA A 273 5.76 -6.59 -21.81
C ALA A 273 4.34 -7.11 -22.07
N GLY A 274 3.31 -6.34 -21.74
CA GLY A 274 1.92 -6.68 -21.98
C GLY A 274 1.60 -6.83 -23.46
N LEU A 275 2.11 -5.93 -24.31
CA LEU A 275 1.97 -6.02 -25.77
C LEU A 275 2.67 -7.26 -26.31
N SER A 276 3.90 -7.53 -25.88
CA SER A 276 4.62 -8.74 -26.32
C SER A 276 3.86 -10.02 -25.92
N LYS A 277 3.36 -10.09 -24.69
CA LYS A 277 2.63 -11.25 -24.18
C LYS A 277 1.24 -11.46 -24.81
N VAL A 278 0.60 -10.42 -25.34
CA VAL A 278 -0.75 -10.48 -25.92
C VAL A 278 -0.72 -10.54 -27.45
N GLU A 279 0.05 -9.65 -28.08
CA GLU A 279 0.11 -9.49 -29.53
C GLU A 279 1.14 -10.42 -30.20
N ASP A 280 2.29 -10.65 -29.58
CA ASP A 280 3.35 -11.46 -30.20
C ASP A 280 3.27 -12.93 -29.76
N GLU A 281 3.20 -13.17 -28.44
CA GLU A 281 3.20 -14.52 -27.86
C GLU A 281 1.79 -15.14 -27.77
N HIS A 282 0.73 -14.33 -27.84
CA HIS A 282 -0.66 -14.75 -27.62
C HIS A 282 -0.89 -15.55 -26.32
N LYS A 283 -0.09 -15.29 -25.29
CA LYS A 283 -0.16 -15.94 -23.98
C LYS A 283 -1.43 -15.53 -23.23
N TYR A 284 -1.79 -14.26 -23.32
CA TYR A 284 -3.02 -13.72 -22.73
C TYR A 284 -3.96 -13.23 -23.84
N LYS A 285 -5.27 -13.33 -23.59
CA LYS A 285 -6.31 -12.97 -24.56
C LYS A 285 -6.46 -11.46 -24.73
N LYS A 286 -6.09 -10.69 -23.69
CA LYS A 286 -6.32 -9.25 -23.64
C LYS A 286 -5.30 -8.56 -22.75
N LEU A 287 -4.82 -7.39 -23.18
CA LEU A 287 -4.11 -6.41 -22.38
C LEU A 287 -5.14 -5.40 -21.83
N LEU A 288 -5.36 -5.42 -20.51
CA LEU A 288 -6.26 -4.50 -19.82
C LEU A 288 -5.44 -3.51 -19.01
N ILE A 289 -5.48 -2.23 -19.36
CA ILE A 289 -4.82 -1.16 -18.62
C ILE A 289 -5.89 -0.37 -17.88
N ALA A 290 -5.76 -0.31 -16.56
CA ALA A 290 -6.64 0.44 -15.70
C ALA A 290 -5.89 1.44 -14.84
N ARG A 291 -6.54 2.57 -14.59
CA ARG A 291 -6.00 3.62 -13.71
C ARG A 291 -7.14 4.18 -12.83
N PRO A 292 -6.92 4.38 -11.52
CA PRO A 292 -7.89 5.04 -10.67
C PRO A 292 -8.07 6.49 -11.09
N VAL A 293 -9.30 6.99 -10.94
CA VAL A 293 -9.61 8.38 -11.20
C VAL A 293 -9.77 9.07 -9.86
N VAL A 294 -8.75 9.82 -9.46
CA VAL A 294 -8.78 10.65 -8.25
C VAL A 294 -9.18 12.07 -8.69
N PRO A 295 -10.39 12.55 -8.35
CA PRO A 295 -10.79 13.90 -8.71
C PRO A 295 -10.06 14.92 -7.84
N MET A 296 -9.36 15.86 -8.47
CA MET A 296 -8.83 17.06 -7.82
C MET A 296 -9.89 18.17 -7.88
N GLY A 297 -10.80 18.22 -6.90
CA GLY A 297 -11.84 19.26 -6.81
C GLY A 297 -13.27 18.76 -7.01
N LYS A 298 -14.08 19.47 -7.83
CA LYS A 298 -15.51 19.13 -8.02
C LYS A 298 -15.69 17.77 -8.72
N ASP A 299 -16.70 17.02 -8.29
CA ASP A 299 -17.07 15.72 -8.86
C ASP A 299 -17.18 15.75 -10.40
N ILE A 300 -16.65 14.69 -11.04
CA ILE A 300 -16.61 14.43 -12.49
C ILE A 300 -18.00 14.58 -13.15
N GLY A 301 -19.08 14.43 -12.37
CA GLY A 301 -20.46 14.53 -12.81
C GLY A 301 -20.84 15.83 -13.53
N TYR A 302 -20.04 16.90 -13.43
CA TYR A 302 -20.34 18.21 -14.01
C TYR A 302 -19.66 18.54 -15.35
N LEU A 303 -18.74 17.73 -15.87
CA LEU A 303 -18.14 18.01 -17.18
C LEU A 303 -19.15 17.66 -18.31
N PRO A 304 -19.42 18.53 -19.29
CA PRO A 304 -20.23 18.17 -20.48
C PRO A 304 -19.44 17.22 -21.40
N GLY A 305 -20.10 16.26 -22.06
CA GLY A 305 -19.49 15.29 -22.99
C GLY A 305 -19.84 13.83 -22.70
N GLU A 306 -19.42 12.92 -23.59
CA GLU A 306 -19.54 11.46 -23.38
C GLU A 306 -18.65 10.99 -22.22
N LYS A 307 -18.99 9.87 -21.57
CA LYS A 307 -18.23 9.39 -20.39
C LYS A 307 -16.74 9.19 -20.68
N GLU A 308 -16.43 8.71 -21.88
CA GLU A 308 -15.07 8.41 -22.34
C GLU A 308 -14.25 9.70 -22.55
N GLU A 309 -14.87 10.74 -23.12
CA GLU A 309 -14.26 12.07 -23.28
C GLU A 309 -13.91 12.70 -21.93
N LYS A 310 -14.75 12.48 -20.91
CA LYS A 310 -14.47 12.96 -19.55
C LYS A 310 -13.29 12.24 -18.91
N LEU A 311 -13.06 10.97 -19.23
CA LEU A 311 -11.99 10.18 -18.61
C LEU A 311 -10.66 10.29 -19.34
N ARG A 312 -10.68 10.69 -20.62
CA ARG A 312 -9.51 10.78 -21.50
C ARG A 312 -8.33 11.55 -20.89
N PRO A 313 -8.50 12.72 -20.22
CA PRO A 313 -7.38 13.45 -19.63
C PRO A 313 -6.59 12.63 -18.59
N TRP A 314 -7.27 11.81 -17.79
CA TRP A 314 -6.63 10.94 -16.80
C TRP A 314 -5.94 9.74 -17.45
N MET A 315 -6.43 9.27 -18.60
CA MET A 315 -5.83 8.15 -19.32
C MET A 315 -4.73 8.60 -20.30
N GLN A 316 -4.61 9.90 -20.59
CA GLN A 316 -3.69 10.43 -21.60
C GLN A 316 -2.24 9.94 -21.46
N PRO A 317 -1.64 9.85 -20.25
CA PRO A 317 -0.27 9.33 -20.12
C PRO A 317 -0.10 7.87 -20.59
N ILE A 318 -1.16 7.06 -20.53
CA ILE A 318 -1.13 5.69 -21.07
C ILE A 318 -1.16 5.75 -22.59
N TYR A 319 -2.02 6.57 -23.18
CA TYR A 319 -2.08 6.77 -24.62
C TYR A 319 -0.76 7.30 -25.19
N ASP A 320 -0.11 8.26 -24.52
CA ASP A 320 1.19 8.79 -24.97
C ASP A 320 2.27 7.69 -25.02
N ASN A 321 2.28 6.76 -24.05
CA ASN A 321 3.20 5.62 -24.07
C ASN A 321 2.85 4.61 -25.18
N LEU A 322 1.57 4.36 -25.42
CA LEU A 322 1.14 3.50 -26.54
C LEU A 322 1.50 4.13 -27.88
N GLU A 323 1.28 5.43 -28.07
CA GLU A 323 1.69 6.15 -29.29
C GLU A 323 3.20 6.01 -29.56
N TYR A 324 4.01 6.08 -28.50
CA TYR A 324 5.45 5.84 -28.58
C TYR A 324 5.80 4.39 -28.99
N LEU A 325 5.15 3.39 -28.37
CA LEU A 325 5.38 1.97 -28.66
C LEU A 325 4.96 1.57 -30.08
N PHE A 326 3.89 2.18 -30.61
CA PHE A 326 3.40 1.96 -31.97
C PHE A 326 4.04 2.89 -33.03
N ASP A 327 5.00 3.76 -32.64
CA ASP A 327 5.63 4.80 -33.49
C ASP A 327 4.61 5.66 -34.27
N THR A 328 3.50 6.03 -33.62
CA THR A 328 2.46 6.86 -34.25
C THR A 328 2.80 8.34 -34.11
N LYS A 329 2.92 9.06 -35.24
CA LYS A 329 3.30 10.49 -35.27
C LYS A 329 2.13 11.47 -35.22
N LYS A 330 0.89 10.99 -35.30
CA LYS A 330 -0.33 11.83 -35.29
C LYS A 330 -1.29 11.36 -34.21
N SER A 331 -1.77 12.31 -33.41
CA SER A 331 -2.81 12.08 -32.41
C SER A 331 -4.10 11.55 -33.06
N GLY A 332 -4.63 10.44 -32.54
CA GLY A 332 -5.84 9.77 -33.04
C GLY A 332 -5.61 8.58 -33.96
N ASP A 333 -4.37 8.34 -34.44
CA ASP A 333 -4.05 7.09 -35.13
C ASP A 333 -4.03 5.91 -34.15
N ILE A 334 -3.64 6.16 -32.89
CA ILE A 334 -3.66 5.13 -31.84
C ILE A 334 -5.07 4.62 -31.56
N ASP A 335 -6.08 5.49 -31.51
CA ASP A 335 -7.47 5.09 -31.26
C ASP A 335 -7.94 4.08 -32.33
N LYS A 336 -7.58 4.33 -33.60
CA LYS A 336 -7.91 3.41 -34.71
C LYS A 336 -7.17 2.09 -34.62
N ILE A 337 -5.90 2.11 -34.23
CA ILE A 337 -5.09 0.89 -34.02
C ILE A 337 -5.71 0.05 -32.91
N LEU A 338 -5.98 0.65 -31.75
CA LEU A 338 -6.57 -0.04 -30.61
C LEU A 338 -7.95 -0.62 -30.93
N MET A 339 -8.80 0.13 -31.67
CA MET A 339 -10.08 -0.37 -32.16
C MET A 339 -9.92 -1.55 -33.13
N GLY A 340 -8.89 -1.52 -33.99
CA GLY A 340 -8.61 -2.59 -34.94
C GLY A 340 -8.08 -3.88 -34.29
N LEU A 341 -7.29 -3.76 -33.22
CA LEU A 341 -6.76 -4.88 -32.46
C LEU A 341 -7.82 -5.50 -31.53
N GLY A 342 -8.57 -4.68 -30.79
CA GLY A 342 -9.62 -5.11 -29.86
C GLY A 342 -9.14 -5.88 -28.61
N SER A 343 -7.91 -6.41 -28.65
CA SER A 343 -7.17 -7.09 -27.59
C SER A 343 -6.53 -6.13 -26.58
N ILE A 344 -6.48 -4.83 -26.84
CA ILE A 344 -5.93 -3.82 -25.93
C ILE A 344 -7.06 -2.91 -25.47
N GLN A 345 -7.20 -2.72 -24.16
CA GLN A 345 -8.23 -1.88 -23.57
C GLN A 345 -7.67 -0.98 -22.48
N VAL A 346 -7.97 0.31 -22.56
CA VAL A 346 -7.68 1.30 -21.51
C VAL A 346 -9.01 1.71 -20.88
N GLU A 347 -9.17 1.54 -19.57
CA GLU A 347 -10.41 1.93 -18.88
C GLU A 347 -10.15 2.48 -17.47
N ALA A 348 -11.12 3.22 -16.91
CA ALA A 348 -11.05 3.58 -15.50
C ALA A 348 -11.26 2.34 -14.61
N LEU A 349 -10.52 2.28 -13.51
CA LEU A 349 -10.53 1.13 -12.60
C LEU A 349 -11.93 0.76 -12.07
N THR A 350 -12.84 1.73 -11.97
CA THR A 350 -14.22 1.51 -11.53
C THR A 350 -14.98 0.50 -12.40
N TYR A 351 -14.60 0.33 -13.68
CA TYR A 351 -15.24 -0.61 -14.62
C TYR A 351 -14.77 -2.07 -14.48
N ILE A 352 -13.66 -2.30 -13.78
CA ILE A 352 -13.18 -3.64 -13.43
C ILE A 352 -14.02 -4.24 -12.29
N ARG A 353 -14.71 -3.38 -11.52
CA ARG A 353 -15.44 -3.81 -10.33
C ARG A 353 -16.69 -4.62 -10.71
N GLY A 354 -16.72 -5.89 -10.30
CA GLY A 354 -17.86 -6.80 -10.46
C GLY A 354 -17.71 -7.81 -11.60
N ARG A 355 -16.54 -7.86 -12.25
CA ARG A 355 -16.23 -8.78 -13.35
C ARG A 355 -15.27 -9.87 -12.89
N SER A 356 -15.42 -11.07 -13.45
CA SER A 356 -14.34 -12.06 -13.47
C SER A 356 -13.52 -11.86 -14.74
N ILE A 357 -12.20 -11.80 -14.61
CA ILE A 357 -11.29 -11.41 -15.70
C ILE A 357 -10.23 -12.51 -15.87
N PRO A 358 -10.57 -13.66 -16.50
CA PRO A 358 -9.63 -14.75 -16.73
C PRO A 358 -8.82 -14.56 -18.02
N GLY A 359 -7.59 -15.07 -18.04
CA GLY A 359 -6.72 -15.06 -19.22
C GLY A 359 -6.29 -13.67 -19.70
N GLN A 360 -6.14 -12.68 -18.82
CA GLN A 360 -5.77 -11.30 -19.20
C GLN A 360 -4.46 -10.86 -18.54
N PHE A 361 -3.71 -10.02 -19.26
CA PHE A 361 -2.59 -9.26 -18.73
C PHE A 361 -3.12 -7.91 -18.24
N ILE A 362 -3.23 -7.73 -16.93
CA ILE A 362 -3.91 -6.60 -16.30
C ILE A 362 -2.86 -5.67 -15.71
N ILE A 363 -2.80 -4.44 -16.17
CA ILE A 363 -1.95 -3.38 -15.64
C ILE A 363 -2.83 -2.41 -14.86
N VAL A 364 -2.50 -2.17 -13.60
CA VAL A 364 -3.13 -1.14 -12.76
C VAL A 364 -2.08 -0.08 -12.45
N ASP A 365 -2.13 1.03 -13.19
CA ASP A 365 -1.24 2.17 -13.01
C ASP A 365 -1.78 3.12 -11.92
N GLU A 366 -0.90 3.88 -11.29
CA GLU A 366 -1.16 4.70 -10.09
C GLU A 366 -1.83 3.93 -8.93
N ALA A 367 -1.40 2.70 -8.70
CA ALA A 367 -1.97 1.82 -7.67
C ALA A 367 -1.77 2.33 -6.23
N GLN A 368 -0.86 3.29 -5.98
CA GLN A 368 -0.72 3.94 -4.67
C GLN A 368 -1.96 4.74 -4.27
N ASN A 369 -2.81 5.12 -5.24
CA ASN A 369 -4.05 5.83 -4.98
C ASN A 369 -5.21 4.88 -4.60
N LEU A 370 -4.93 3.59 -4.41
CA LEU A 370 -5.91 2.57 -4.04
C LEU A 370 -5.84 2.26 -2.56
N SER A 371 -7.01 2.07 -1.95
CA SER A 371 -7.12 1.48 -0.61
C SER A 371 -6.73 0.00 -0.63
N ARG A 372 -6.39 -0.54 0.54
CA ARG A 372 -6.09 -1.98 0.73
C ARG A 372 -7.23 -2.87 0.24
N HIS A 373 -8.46 -2.42 0.46
CA HIS A 373 -9.65 -3.14 0.04
C HIS A 373 -9.80 -3.19 -1.49
N GLU A 374 -9.51 -2.09 -2.18
CA GLU A 374 -9.57 -2.04 -3.65
C GLU A 374 -8.53 -2.95 -4.26
N VAL A 375 -7.29 -2.91 -3.77
CA VAL A 375 -6.24 -3.82 -4.24
C VAL A 375 -6.62 -5.29 -3.98
N LYS A 376 -7.10 -5.61 -2.77
CA LYS A 376 -7.64 -6.95 -2.47
C LYS A 376 -8.74 -7.36 -3.45
N THR A 377 -9.64 -6.44 -3.79
CA THR A 377 -10.74 -6.69 -4.73
C THR A 377 -10.24 -6.97 -6.14
N ILE A 378 -9.17 -6.30 -6.58
CA ILE A 378 -8.57 -6.52 -7.91
C ILE A 378 -7.86 -7.86 -7.95
N VAL A 379 -6.93 -8.10 -7.01
CA VAL A 379 -6.09 -9.30 -6.98
C VAL A 379 -6.94 -10.56 -6.83
N SER A 380 -7.97 -10.55 -5.97
CA SER A 380 -8.87 -11.70 -5.79
C SER A 380 -9.81 -11.99 -6.96
N ARG A 381 -9.87 -11.10 -7.96
CA ARG A 381 -10.71 -11.26 -9.17
C ARG A 381 -9.93 -11.60 -10.42
N ALA A 382 -8.61 -11.55 -10.35
CA ALA A 382 -7.76 -12.09 -11.40
C ALA A 382 -8.11 -13.59 -11.54
N GLY A 383 -8.76 -13.94 -12.65
CA GLY A 383 -9.15 -15.32 -12.91
C GLY A 383 -7.92 -16.16 -13.23
N GLU A 384 -8.11 -17.47 -13.31
CA GLU A 384 -7.07 -18.39 -13.74
C GLU A 384 -6.46 -17.96 -15.10
N GLY A 385 -5.14 -18.08 -15.21
CA GLY A 385 -4.38 -17.67 -16.38
C GLY A 385 -4.26 -16.16 -16.59
N SER A 386 -4.66 -15.34 -15.61
CA SER A 386 -4.42 -13.89 -15.64
C SER A 386 -3.15 -13.51 -14.87
N LYS A 387 -2.52 -12.42 -15.32
CA LYS A 387 -1.38 -11.80 -14.64
C LYS A 387 -1.75 -10.36 -14.29
N VAL A 388 -1.52 -9.96 -13.04
CA VAL A 388 -1.83 -8.63 -12.51
C VAL A 388 -0.55 -7.90 -12.19
N ILE A 389 -0.40 -6.70 -12.76
CA ILE A 389 0.69 -5.79 -12.53
C ILE A 389 0.14 -4.57 -11.78
N LEU A 390 0.55 -4.37 -10.54
CA LEU A 390 0.22 -3.18 -9.77
C LEU A 390 1.44 -2.26 -9.74
N MET A 391 1.29 -1.01 -10.15
CA MET A 391 2.42 -0.11 -10.23
C MET A 391 2.08 1.31 -9.81
N GLY A 392 3.06 2.00 -9.26
CA GLY A 392 2.83 3.32 -8.69
C GLY A 392 4.06 3.92 -8.04
N ASP A 393 3.88 5.08 -7.43
CA ASP A 393 4.89 5.78 -6.66
C ASP A 393 4.36 6.02 -5.23
N PRO A 394 4.80 5.24 -4.22
CA PRO A 394 4.35 5.42 -2.84
C PRO A 394 4.56 6.82 -2.25
N GLU A 395 5.46 7.63 -2.84
CA GLU A 395 5.71 9.01 -2.42
C GLU A 395 4.76 10.03 -3.08
N GLN A 396 4.03 9.65 -4.13
CA GLN A 396 3.10 10.52 -4.87
C GLN A 396 1.66 10.04 -4.73
N ILE A 397 1.03 10.38 -3.60
CA ILE A 397 -0.35 10.00 -3.30
C ILE A 397 -1.27 11.20 -3.50
N ASP A 398 -2.20 11.07 -4.43
CA ASP A 398 -3.22 12.08 -4.74
C ASP A 398 -4.45 11.93 -3.85
N HIS A 399 -4.68 10.73 -3.30
CA HIS A 399 -5.86 10.44 -2.50
C HIS A 399 -5.75 11.03 -1.08
N PRO A 400 -6.64 11.94 -0.65
CA PRO A 400 -6.45 12.74 0.57
C PRO A 400 -6.50 11.95 1.89
N TYR A 401 -7.00 10.72 1.86
CA TYR A 401 -7.13 9.84 3.03
C TYR A 401 -6.16 8.66 3.03
N LEU A 402 -5.23 8.61 2.07
CA LEU A 402 -4.19 7.58 2.01
C LEU A 402 -2.83 8.22 2.27
N ASP A 403 -1.93 7.44 2.85
CA ASP A 403 -0.53 7.80 3.04
C ASP A 403 0.39 6.67 2.52
N ALA A 404 1.69 6.94 2.48
CA ALA A 404 2.70 6.04 1.91
C ALA A 404 2.74 4.66 2.58
N VAL A 405 2.19 4.56 3.80
CA VAL A 405 2.22 3.40 4.69
C VAL A 405 0.83 2.71 4.75
N SER A 406 -0.25 3.45 4.48
CA SER A 406 -1.61 2.92 4.53
C SER A 406 -2.17 2.52 3.16
N ASN A 407 -1.55 2.95 2.06
CA ASN A 407 -2.04 2.62 0.71
C ASN A 407 -1.95 1.12 0.36
N GLY A 408 -2.80 0.71 -0.57
CA GLY A 408 -2.95 -0.67 -0.97
C GLY A 408 -1.76 -1.25 -1.72
N LEU A 409 -0.98 -0.44 -2.45
CA LEU A 409 0.21 -0.90 -3.15
C LEU A 409 1.29 -1.32 -2.15
N THR A 410 1.64 -0.43 -1.22
CA THR A 410 2.60 -0.72 -0.14
C THR A 410 2.17 -1.93 0.68
N TYR A 411 0.88 -2.01 1.02
CA TYR A 411 0.33 -3.13 1.77
C TYR A 411 0.51 -4.48 1.05
N VAL A 412 0.26 -4.53 -0.26
CA VAL A 412 0.45 -5.78 -1.03
C VAL A 412 1.91 -6.17 -1.14
N VAL A 413 2.82 -5.22 -1.36
CA VAL A 413 4.26 -5.50 -1.39
C VAL A 413 4.69 -6.20 -0.11
N GLU A 414 4.34 -5.64 1.06
CA GLU A 414 4.76 -6.19 2.35
C GLU A 414 4.11 -7.54 2.68
N ARG A 415 2.85 -7.74 2.28
CA ARG A 415 2.11 -8.98 2.56
C ARG A 415 2.46 -10.13 1.62
N PHE A 416 2.77 -9.83 0.35
CA PHE A 416 3.05 -10.85 -0.66
C PHE A 416 4.54 -11.13 -0.85
N LYS A 417 5.47 -10.37 -0.26
CA LYS A 417 6.91 -10.60 -0.46
C LYS A 417 7.40 -12.02 -0.20
N GLN A 418 6.72 -12.80 0.65
CA GLN A 418 7.08 -14.19 0.95
C GLN A 418 6.39 -15.23 0.04
N GLU A 419 5.41 -14.80 -0.76
CA GLU A 419 4.60 -15.67 -1.61
C GLU A 419 5.29 -15.87 -2.96
N ASN A 420 5.49 -17.13 -3.34
CA ASN A 420 6.10 -17.49 -4.63
C ASN A 420 5.25 -17.13 -5.86
N LEU A 421 3.97 -16.78 -5.66
CA LEU A 421 3.09 -16.28 -6.72
C LEU A 421 3.26 -14.78 -6.99
N SER A 422 4.17 -14.10 -6.27
CA SER A 422 4.38 -12.68 -6.43
C SER A 422 5.84 -12.28 -6.63
N GLY A 423 6.04 -11.21 -7.39
CA GLY A 423 7.33 -10.54 -7.53
C GLY A 423 7.20 -9.05 -7.25
N HIS A 424 8.22 -8.47 -6.63
CA HIS A 424 8.30 -7.03 -6.40
C HIS A 424 9.61 -6.46 -6.91
N ILE A 425 9.59 -5.23 -7.43
CA ILE A 425 10.80 -4.46 -7.67
C ILE A 425 10.55 -2.95 -7.49
N THR A 426 11.47 -2.29 -6.80
CA THR A 426 11.52 -0.83 -6.69
C THR A 426 12.51 -0.25 -7.70
N LEU A 427 12.04 0.66 -8.56
CA LEU A 427 12.88 1.43 -9.47
C LEU A 427 13.28 2.76 -8.82
N THR A 428 14.54 2.90 -8.41
CA THR A 428 15.01 4.09 -7.70
C THR A 428 15.64 5.13 -8.62
N LYS A 429 16.22 4.72 -9.75
CA LYS A 429 16.92 5.63 -10.66
C LYS A 429 16.02 6.06 -11.83
N GLY A 430 15.74 7.36 -11.91
CA GLY A 430 15.07 7.96 -13.06
C GLY A 430 15.99 8.02 -14.28
N GLU A 431 15.42 7.80 -15.47
CA GLU A 431 16.13 7.91 -16.75
C GLU A 431 15.67 9.14 -17.56
N ARG A 432 15.06 10.12 -16.87
CA ARG A 432 14.68 11.41 -17.46
C ARG A 432 15.91 12.31 -17.66
N SER A 433 15.70 13.44 -18.33
CA SER A 433 16.76 14.43 -18.54
C SER A 433 17.44 14.84 -17.22
N LYS A 434 18.70 15.29 -17.30
CA LYS A 434 19.46 15.75 -16.11
C LYS A 434 18.69 16.77 -15.26
N LEU A 435 17.88 17.63 -15.89
CA LEU A 435 17.04 18.60 -15.21
C LEU A 435 15.93 17.93 -14.36
N ALA A 436 15.24 16.94 -14.93
CA ALA A 436 14.15 16.25 -14.24
C ALA A 436 14.67 15.39 -13.08
N GLN A 437 15.84 14.77 -13.22
CA GLN A 437 16.49 14.04 -12.13
C GLN A 437 16.88 15.01 -11.01
N LEU A 438 17.55 16.12 -11.34
CA LEU A 438 17.94 17.13 -10.36
C LEU A 438 16.73 17.73 -9.64
N ALA A 439 15.63 17.99 -10.35
CA ALA A 439 14.40 18.50 -9.74
C ALA A 439 13.78 17.51 -8.75
N ALA A 440 13.73 16.21 -9.07
CA ALA A 440 13.19 15.17 -8.19
C ALA A 440 14.06 14.87 -6.96
N ASP A 441 15.35 15.24 -7.01
CA ASP A 441 16.28 15.08 -5.89
C ASP A 441 16.33 16.34 -4.99
N LEU A 442 16.00 17.53 -5.51
CA LEU A 442 16.08 18.80 -4.80
C LEU A 442 14.74 19.35 -4.27
N LEU A 443 13.62 18.99 -4.90
CA LEU A 443 12.26 19.42 -4.56
C LEU A 443 11.50 18.27 -3.92
#